data_AF-A0A8S3HWS7-F1
#
_entry.id   AF-A0A8S3HWS7-F1
#
_cell.length_a   1.000
_cell.length_b   1.000
_cell.length_c   1.000
_cell.angle_alpha   90.00
_cell.angle_beta   90.00
_cell.angle_gamma   90.00
#
_symmetry.space_group_name_H-M   'P 1'
#
loop_
_entity.id
_entity.type
_entity.pdbx_description
1 polymer ?
#
loop_
_entity_poly.entity_id
_entity_poly.type
_entity_poly.pdbx_seq_one_letter_code
_entity_poly.pdbx_strand_id
1 'polypeptide(L)'
;ELKSLLDLSRNMSVYRNLLKNDLIVPPIIPMFPVCMKDLTFIHLGNQTHDDNLINFEELRMIAKEVRYIMNMASSPYDMSNMFDSPTSHSQVFAGFGHQTITDSFGTMRRHHTGTRLSVSANAKRIYDEALMVKKVKAYLSNAEIIEDEDRLITLANQCEPGKK
;
A
#
# COMPACT_ATOMS: atom_id res chain seq x y z
N GLU A 1 4.82 2.42 -15.72
CA GLU A 1 3.58 2.19 -14.96
C GLU A 1 3.58 2.80 -13.56
N LEU A 2 4.48 2.41 -12.64
CA LEU A 2 4.48 3.00 -11.29
C LEU A 2 4.73 4.51 -11.29
N LYS A 3 5.63 5.00 -12.16
CA LYS A 3 5.91 6.43 -12.30
C LYS A 3 4.66 7.26 -12.68
N SER A 4 3.77 6.71 -13.52
CA SER A 4 2.55 7.42 -13.93
C SER A 4 1.50 7.52 -12.81
N LEU A 5 1.56 6.64 -11.81
CA LEU A 5 0.73 6.76 -10.61
C LEU A 5 1.12 7.99 -9.77
N LEU A 6 2.41 8.33 -9.78
CA LEU A 6 3.00 9.44 -9.03
C LEU A 6 3.01 10.77 -9.80
N ASP A 7 2.38 10.82 -10.97
CA ASP A 7 2.30 12.04 -11.77
C ASP A 7 1.51 13.14 -11.02
N LEU A 8 2.13 14.31 -10.86
CA LEU A 8 1.57 15.47 -10.15
C LEU A 8 0.49 16.20 -10.96
N SER A 9 0.39 15.90 -12.26
CA SER A 9 -0.57 16.51 -13.18
C SER A 9 -2.01 16.40 -12.67
N ARG A 10 -2.77 17.50 -12.84
CA ARG A 10 -4.19 17.59 -12.41
C ARG A 10 -4.41 17.15 -10.96
N ASN A 11 -3.52 17.57 -10.06
CA ASN A 11 -3.55 17.23 -8.64
C ASN A 11 -3.54 15.71 -8.37
N MET A 12 -2.59 15.00 -9.01
CA MET A 12 -2.43 13.55 -8.90
C MET A 12 -3.70 12.77 -9.28
N SER A 13 -4.32 13.14 -10.42
CA SER A 13 -5.61 12.58 -10.83
C SER A 13 -5.58 11.06 -11.00
N VAL A 14 -4.45 10.49 -11.44
CA VAL A 14 -4.29 9.05 -11.65
C VAL A 14 -4.38 8.31 -10.30
N TYR A 15 -3.59 8.75 -9.32
CA TYR A 15 -3.65 8.22 -7.95
C TYR A 15 -5.04 8.36 -7.32
N ARG A 16 -5.67 9.53 -7.45
CA ARG A 16 -7.00 9.77 -6.88
C ARG A 16 -8.09 8.94 -7.54
N ASN A 17 -8.02 8.74 -8.86
CA ASN A 17 -8.99 7.91 -9.57
C ASN A 17 -8.83 6.43 -9.20
N LEU A 18 -7.60 5.98 -8.95
CA LEU A 18 -7.35 4.64 -8.42
C LEU A 18 -8.08 4.46 -7.09
N LEU A 19 -7.89 5.36 -6.13
CA LEU A 19 -8.56 5.28 -4.81
C LEU A 19 -10.09 5.41 -4.84
N LYS A 20 -10.64 6.01 -5.90
CA LYS A 20 -12.10 6.14 -6.11
C LYS A 20 -12.72 4.94 -6.81
N ASN A 21 -11.90 4.01 -7.30
CA ASN A 21 -12.41 2.80 -7.92
C ASN A 21 -13.13 1.97 -6.84
N ASP A 22 -14.41 1.68 -7.04
CA ASP A 22 -15.25 0.94 -6.08
C ASP A 22 -14.72 -0.48 -5.78
N LEU A 23 -13.84 -1.00 -6.64
CA LEU A 23 -13.13 -2.25 -6.42
C LEU A 23 -12.08 -2.13 -5.29
N ILE A 24 -11.53 -0.94 -5.05
CA ILE A 24 -10.52 -0.71 -4.02
C ILE A 24 -11.22 -0.44 -2.68
N VAL A 25 -11.26 -1.49 -1.86
CA VAL A 25 -11.87 -1.46 -0.53
C VAL A 25 -10.82 -1.50 0.58
N PRO A 26 -11.13 -0.95 1.77
CA PRO A 26 -10.29 -1.06 2.96
C PRO A 26 -9.90 -2.53 3.27
N PRO A 27 -8.71 -2.79 3.85
CA PRO A 27 -7.69 -1.83 4.30
C PRO A 27 -6.83 -1.26 3.17
N ILE A 28 -6.57 0.05 3.22
CA ILE A 28 -5.71 0.79 2.29
C ILE A 28 -4.77 1.68 3.10
N ILE A 29 -3.49 1.71 2.73
CA ILE A 29 -2.53 2.68 3.26
C ILE A 29 -2.42 3.83 2.25
N PRO A 30 -2.95 5.03 2.54
CA PRO A 30 -2.86 6.15 1.63
C PRO A 30 -1.44 6.73 1.59
N MET A 31 -1.17 7.55 0.58
CA MET A 31 0.02 8.39 0.53
C MET A 31 -0.16 9.55 1.51
N PHE A 32 0.36 9.40 2.72
CA PHE A 32 0.28 10.42 3.77
C PHE A 32 0.70 11.82 3.30
N PRO A 33 1.75 12.02 2.47
CA PRO A 33 2.07 13.36 1.96
C PRO A 33 0.94 14.02 1.18
N VAL A 34 0.12 13.25 0.45
CA VAL A 34 -1.03 13.75 -0.31
C VAL A 34 -2.16 14.14 0.64
N CYS A 35 -2.46 13.29 1.62
CA CYS A 35 -3.47 13.58 2.65
C CYS A 35 -3.10 14.83 3.47
N MET A 36 -1.83 14.93 3.90
CA MET A 36 -1.33 16.09 4.64
C MET A 36 -1.39 17.36 3.80
N LYS A 37 -1.01 17.27 2.51
CA LYS A 37 -1.16 18.38 1.58
C LYS A 37 -2.63 18.81 1.51
N ASP A 38 -3.57 17.89 1.29
CA ASP A 38 -4.99 18.24 1.14
C ASP A 38 -5.55 18.93 2.40
N LEU A 39 -5.25 18.41 3.58
CA LEU A 39 -5.61 19.06 4.86
C LEU A 39 -4.97 20.45 4.99
N THR A 40 -3.70 20.59 4.60
CA THR A 40 -2.99 21.88 4.63
C THR A 40 -3.63 22.90 3.68
N PHE A 41 -4.02 22.49 2.48
CA PHE A 41 -4.69 23.37 1.51
C PHE A 41 -6.08 23.79 1.98
N ILE A 42 -6.82 22.91 2.65
CA ILE A 42 -8.10 23.27 3.26
C ILE A 42 -7.89 24.31 4.36
N HIS A 43 -6.92 24.10 5.25
CA HIS A 43 -6.69 25.01 6.37
C HIS A 43 -6.16 26.38 5.93
N LEU A 44 -5.14 26.41 5.05
CA LEU A 44 -4.54 27.66 4.59
C LEU A 44 -5.41 28.39 3.56
N GLY A 45 -6.32 27.68 2.90
CA GLY A 45 -7.21 28.25 1.87
C GLY A 45 -8.51 28.85 2.43
N ASN A 46 -8.83 28.64 3.71
CA ASN A 46 -10.07 29.11 4.32
C ASN A 46 -9.76 29.87 5.62
N GLN A 47 -10.54 30.91 5.90
CA GLN A 47 -10.44 31.62 7.17
C GLN A 47 -11.19 30.84 8.25
N THR A 48 -10.52 30.53 9.36
CA THR A 48 -11.12 29.80 10.48
C THR A 48 -12.18 30.62 11.21
N HIS A 49 -12.09 31.95 11.13
CA HIS A 49 -13.08 32.86 11.66
C HIS A 49 -13.50 33.86 10.60
N ASP A 50 -14.81 33.96 10.38
CA ASP A 50 -15.44 34.97 9.53
C ASP A 50 -16.30 35.86 10.43
N ASP A 51 -16.04 37.16 10.48
CA ASP A 51 -16.76 38.12 11.33
C ASP A 51 -16.86 37.72 12.82
N ASN A 52 -15.76 37.20 13.39
CA ASN A 52 -15.67 36.65 14.75
C ASN A 52 -16.55 35.41 15.02
N LEU A 53 -17.12 34.80 13.98
CA LEU A 53 -17.83 33.52 14.06
C LEU A 53 -16.96 32.40 13.50
N ILE A 54 -17.13 31.20 14.04
CA ILE A 54 -16.40 30.01 13.57
C ILE A 54 -16.89 29.65 12.16
N ASN A 55 -15.95 29.47 11.24
CA ASN A 55 -16.25 28.99 9.90
C ASN A 55 -16.48 27.47 9.91
N PHE A 56 -17.74 27.06 10.02
CA PHE A 56 -18.11 25.65 9.97
C PHE A 56 -17.91 25.00 8.61
N GLU A 57 -17.77 25.76 7.52
CA GLU A 57 -17.49 25.19 6.21
C GLU A 57 -16.05 24.66 6.13
N GLU A 58 -15.06 25.40 6.67
CA GLU A 58 -13.68 24.89 6.83
C GLU A 58 -13.69 23.58 7.63
N LEU A 59 -14.31 23.61 8.82
CA LEU A 59 -14.37 22.43 9.70
C LEU A 59 -15.05 21.25 9.01
N ARG A 60 -16.10 21.49 8.22
CA ARG A 60 -16.80 20.46 7.45
C ARG A 60 -15.89 19.84 6.38
N MET A 61 -15.09 20.65 5.69
CA MET A 61 -14.11 20.16 4.71
C MET A 61 -13.02 19.31 5.36
N ILE A 62 -12.44 19.78 6.47
CA ILE A 62 -11.44 19.03 7.24
C ILE A 62 -12.03 17.69 7.72
N ALA A 63 -13.22 17.73 8.33
CA ALA A 63 -13.88 16.53 8.84
C ALA A 63 -14.18 15.51 7.72
N LYS A 64 -14.54 15.97 6.52
CA LYS A 64 -14.75 15.11 5.35
C LYS A 64 -13.47 14.37 4.97
N GLU A 65 -12.34 15.07 4.91
CA GLU A 65 -11.06 14.47 4.54
C GLU A 65 -10.56 13.49 5.61
N VAL A 66 -10.68 13.84 6.90
CA VAL A 66 -10.32 12.94 8.01
C VAL A 66 -11.15 11.65 7.98
N ARG A 67 -12.48 11.76 7.78
CA ARG A 67 -13.34 10.57 7.66
C ARG A 67 -12.97 9.71 6.47
N TYR A 68 -12.59 10.31 5.34
CA TYR A 68 -12.14 9.58 4.17
C TYR A 68 -10.87 8.76 4.48
N ILE A 69 -9.90 9.35 5.18
CA ILE A 69 -8.68 8.67 5.62
C ILE A 69 -8.99 7.54 6.61
N MET A 70 -9.86 7.79 7.58
CA MET A 70 -10.27 6.76 8.55
C MET A 70 -10.99 5.59 7.87
N ASN A 71 -11.83 5.87 6.85
CA ASN A 71 -12.52 4.82 6.11
C ASN A 71 -11.53 3.88 5.39
N MET A 72 -10.41 4.40 4.88
CA MET A 72 -9.36 3.58 4.26
C MET A 72 -8.75 2.56 5.24
N ALA A 73 -8.77 2.83 6.55
CA ALA A 73 -8.27 1.94 7.59
C ALA A 73 -9.39 1.22 8.38
N SER A 74 -10.64 1.20 7.86
CA SER A 74 -11.81 0.69 8.59
C SER A 74 -11.90 -0.84 8.72
N SER A 75 -11.07 -1.58 7.98
CA SER A 75 -11.03 -3.03 7.98
C SER A 75 -9.64 -3.52 8.42
N PRO A 76 -9.52 -4.59 9.23
CA PRO A 76 -8.23 -5.16 9.57
C PRO A 76 -7.56 -5.80 8.35
N TYR A 77 -6.23 -5.79 8.33
CA TYR A 77 -5.45 -6.53 7.33
C TYR A 77 -5.39 -8.01 7.71
N ASP A 78 -6.10 -8.85 6.94
CA ASP A 78 -6.12 -10.30 7.13
C ASP A 78 -5.28 -11.01 6.07
N MET A 79 -4.16 -11.57 6.52
CA MET A 79 -3.20 -12.29 5.67
C MET A 79 -3.70 -13.69 5.28
N SER A 80 -4.63 -14.27 6.05
CA SER A 80 -5.08 -15.66 5.85
C SER A 80 -6.05 -15.82 4.68
N ASN A 81 -6.89 -14.81 4.43
CA ASN A 81 -7.88 -14.82 3.35
C ASN A 81 -7.40 -14.15 2.05
N MET A 82 -6.15 -13.68 1.99
CA MET A 82 -5.60 -12.94 0.84
C MET A 82 -5.52 -13.79 -0.44
N PHE A 83 -5.39 -15.12 -0.30
CA PHE A 83 -5.29 -16.07 -1.41
C PHE A 83 -6.64 -16.72 -1.78
N ASP A 84 -7.58 -16.81 -0.83
CA ASP A 84 -8.87 -17.48 -1.03
C ASP A 84 -9.94 -16.56 -1.63
N SER A 85 -9.75 -15.23 -1.52
CA SER A 85 -10.61 -14.25 -2.17
C SER A 85 -9.81 -13.48 -3.23
N PRO A 86 -10.34 -13.34 -4.47
CA PRO A 86 -9.85 -12.33 -5.41
C PRO A 86 -10.26 -10.96 -4.88
N THR A 87 -9.67 -10.54 -3.76
CA THR A 87 -9.73 -9.16 -3.32
C THR A 87 -9.04 -8.33 -4.39
N SER A 88 -9.57 -7.15 -4.70
CA SER A 88 -9.03 -6.34 -5.78
C SER A 88 -7.55 -5.96 -5.58
N HIS A 89 -7.04 -6.02 -4.34
CA HIS A 89 -5.61 -5.92 -4.04
C HIS A 89 -4.77 -7.01 -4.73
N SER A 90 -5.22 -8.27 -4.76
CA SER A 90 -4.50 -9.36 -5.43
C SER A 90 -4.57 -9.24 -6.97
N GLN A 91 -5.68 -8.74 -7.51
CA GLN A 91 -5.82 -8.50 -8.95
C GLN A 91 -5.04 -7.29 -9.46
N VAL A 92 -5.03 -6.18 -8.70
CA VAL A 92 -4.21 -5.00 -8.99
C VAL A 92 -2.73 -5.38 -8.93
N PHE A 93 -2.29 -6.13 -7.92
CA PHE A 93 -0.91 -6.58 -7.81
C PHE A 93 -0.51 -7.60 -8.91
N ALA A 94 -1.42 -8.48 -9.31
CA ALA A 94 -1.21 -9.37 -10.46
C ALA A 94 -1.07 -8.61 -11.79
N GLY A 95 -1.78 -7.48 -11.95
CA GLY A 95 -1.66 -6.60 -13.11
C GLY A 95 -0.32 -5.84 -13.20
N PHE A 96 0.36 -5.60 -12.08
CA PHE A 96 1.55 -4.74 -12.00
C PHE A 96 2.91 -5.46 -11.98
N GLY A 97 2.99 -6.79 -12.10
CA GLY A 97 4.31 -7.42 -12.32
C GLY A 97 4.56 -8.83 -11.78
N HIS A 98 3.54 -9.66 -11.56
CA HIS A 98 3.82 -11.06 -11.27
C HIS A 98 2.81 -11.97 -11.99
N GLN A 99 3.20 -12.40 -13.20
CA GLN A 99 2.72 -13.69 -13.68
C GLN A 99 3.32 -14.76 -12.75
N THR A 100 2.67 -15.02 -11.61
CA THR A 100 2.78 -16.36 -11.05
C THR A 100 2.15 -17.28 -12.05
N ILE A 101 2.97 -18.16 -12.62
CA ILE A 101 2.55 -19.32 -13.39
C ILE A 101 1.60 -20.13 -12.49
N THR A 102 0.31 -19.93 -12.65
CA THR A 102 -0.70 -20.90 -12.24
C THR A 102 -1.48 -21.24 -13.48
N ASP A 103 -0.98 -22.24 -14.21
CA ASP A 103 -1.81 -23.05 -15.09
C ASP A 103 -3.05 -23.47 -14.30
N SER A 104 -4.17 -22.83 -14.58
CA SER A 104 -5.47 -23.20 -14.02
C SER A 104 -6.57 -23.00 -15.06
N PHE A 105 -6.29 -23.41 -16.29
CA PHE A 105 -7.31 -24.00 -17.15
C PHE A 105 -7.30 -25.51 -16.92
N GLY A 106 -8.29 -26.07 -16.22
CA GLY A 106 -8.37 -27.52 -16.06
C GLY A 106 -9.38 -28.05 -15.06
N THR A 107 -10.65 -28.16 -15.49
CA THR A 107 -11.62 -29.22 -15.16
C THR A 107 -11.85 -29.67 -13.71
N MET A 108 -13.12 -29.65 -13.29
CA MET A 108 -13.65 -30.26 -12.08
C MET A 108 -13.03 -31.63 -11.75
N ARG A 109 -12.46 -31.81 -10.55
CA ARG A 109 -12.13 -33.12 -10.01
C ARG A 109 -12.62 -33.34 -8.58
N ARG A 110 -13.66 -34.18 -8.55
CA ARG A 110 -14.18 -35.09 -7.51
C ARG A 110 -13.45 -35.14 -6.16
N HIS A 111 -14.28 -35.05 -5.13
CA HIS A 111 -14.13 -35.68 -3.82
C HIS A 111 -13.41 -37.04 -3.92
N HIS A 112 -12.23 -37.16 -3.30
CA HIS A 112 -11.66 -38.44 -2.91
C HIS A 112 -11.14 -38.38 -1.49
N THR A 113 -11.57 -39.37 -0.74
CA THR A 113 -11.19 -39.76 0.62
C THR A 113 -9.69 -39.94 0.77
N GLY A 114 -9.18 -39.53 1.94
CA GLY A 114 -8.06 -40.16 2.63
C GLY A 114 -6.65 -39.90 2.08
N THR A 115 -6.08 -38.74 2.39
CA THR A 115 -4.62 -38.60 2.56
C THR A 115 -4.36 -37.87 3.86
N ARG A 116 -3.85 -38.59 4.86
CA ARG A 116 -3.31 -38.00 6.09
C ARG A 116 -2.12 -37.12 5.70
N LEU A 117 -2.35 -35.82 5.53
CA LEU A 117 -1.29 -34.82 5.40
C LEU A 117 -0.38 -34.95 6.63
N SER A 118 0.88 -35.30 6.42
CA SER A 118 1.86 -35.48 7.49
C SER A 118 2.01 -34.19 8.28
N VAL A 119 1.70 -34.21 9.57
CA VAL A 119 1.86 -33.07 10.50
C VAL A 119 3.31 -32.57 10.51
N SER A 120 4.31 -33.43 10.23
CA SER A 120 5.73 -33.08 10.21
C SER A 120 6.14 -32.18 9.04
N ALA A 121 5.62 -32.41 7.83
CA ALA A 121 5.86 -31.54 6.67
C ALA A 121 5.24 -30.15 6.88
N ASN A 122 4.14 -30.07 7.64
CA ASN A 122 3.49 -28.82 7.97
C ASN A 122 4.23 -28.08 9.11
N ALA A 123 4.74 -28.79 10.12
CA ALA A 123 5.49 -28.21 11.24
C ALA A 123 6.83 -27.59 10.80
N LYS A 124 7.57 -28.27 9.92
CA LYS A 124 8.81 -27.72 9.35
C LYS A 124 8.54 -26.43 8.57
N ARG A 125 7.51 -26.45 7.71
CA ARG A 125 7.12 -25.26 6.92
C ARG A 125 6.74 -24.07 7.80
N ILE A 126 5.93 -24.30 8.84
CA ILE A 126 5.53 -23.25 9.80
C ILE A 126 6.76 -22.67 10.51
N TYR A 127 7.70 -23.52 10.93
CA TYR A 127 8.94 -23.07 11.55
C TYR A 127 9.81 -22.24 10.60
N ASP A 128 9.99 -22.71 9.35
CA ASP A 128 10.79 -22.02 8.34
C ASP A 128 10.18 -20.63 8.00
N GLU A 129 8.85 -20.56 7.89
CA GLU A 129 8.11 -19.31 7.69
C GLU A 129 8.27 -18.34 8.86
N ALA A 130 8.09 -18.83 10.10
CA ALA A 130 8.29 -18.02 11.30
C ALA A 130 9.74 -17.51 11.42
N LEU A 131 10.71 -18.34 11.04
CA LEU A 131 12.12 -17.96 11.01
C LEU A 131 12.39 -16.89 9.94
N MET A 132 11.78 -17.02 8.75
CA MET A 132 11.86 -16.03 7.68
C MET A 132 11.30 -14.68 8.14
N VAL A 133 10.12 -14.67 8.76
CA VAL A 133 9.51 -13.45 9.33
C VAL A 133 10.45 -12.81 10.35
N LYS A 134 11.04 -13.61 11.25
CA LYS A 134 11.98 -13.09 12.26
C LYS A 134 13.23 -12.47 11.62
N LYS A 135 13.80 -13.11 10.60
CA LYS A 135 14.97 -12.59 9.87
C LYS A 135 14.65 -11.28 9.16
N VAL A 136 13.52 -11.21 8.45
CA VAL A 136 13.10 -9.98 7.76
C VAL A 136 12.87 -8.84 8.76
N LYS A 137 12.17 -9.10 9.86
CA LYS A 137 11.96 -8.09 10.91
C LYS A 137 13.27 -7.59 11.51
N ALA A 138 14.20 -8.49 11.82
CA ALA A 138 15.51 -8.13 12.37
C ALA A 138 16.36 -7.33 11.37
N TYR A 139 16.28 -7.64 10.07
CA TYR A 139 16.94 -6.86 9.04
C TYR A 139 16.35 -5.45 8.95
N LEU A 140 15.02 -5.34 8.83
CA LEU A 140 14.34 -4.04 8.71
C LEU A 140 14.53 -3.16 9.95
N SER A 141 14.60 -3.75 11.15
CA SER A 141 14.83 -2.98 12.39
C SER A 141 16.26 -2.43 12.50
N ASN A 142 17.23 -3.11 11.88
CA ASN A 142 18.65 -2.80 12.00
C ASN A 142 19.22 -2.21 10.70
N ALA A 143 18.39 -1.92 9.71
CA ALA A 143 18.82 -1.36 8.44
C ALA A 143 19.32 0.07 8.66
N GLU A 144 20.58 0.32 8.33
CA GLU A 144 21.14 1.68 8.32
C GLU A 144 20.69 2.38 7.04
N ILE A 145 19.87 3.42 7.20
CA ILE A 145 19.37 4.24 6.08
C ILE A 145 20.21 5.50 6.02
N ILE A 146 20.83 5.75 4.86
CA ILE A 146 21.50 7.02 4.57
C ILE A 146 20.44 7.99 4.07
N GLU A 147 20.14 9.03 4.85
CA GLU A 147 19.15 10.07 4.48
C GLU A 147 19.78 11.29 3.80
N ASP A 148 21.12 11.43 3.90
CA ASP A 148 21.87 12.54 3.32
C ASP A 148 21.94 12.42 1.78
N GLU A 149 21.22 13.30 1.10
CA GLU A 149 21.11 13.34 -0.36
C GLU A 149 22.46 13.65 -1.04
N ASP A 150 23.27 14.55 -0.48
CA ASP A 150 24.58 14.92 -1.05
C ASP A 150 25.56 13.74 -0.98
N ARG A 151 25.52 13.00 0.13
CA ARG A 151 26.28 11.76 0.29
C ARG A 151 25.84 10.70 -0.71
N LEU A 152 24.53 10.52 -0.90
CA LEU A 152 23.98 9.57 -1.87
C LEU A 152 24.38 9.92 -3.31
N ILE A 153 24.31 11.20 -3.70
CA ILE A 153 24.74 11.68 -5.01
C ILE A 153 26.23 11.40 -5.24
N THR A 154 27.06 11.65 -4.22
CA THR A 154 28.50 11.39 -4.29
C THR A 154 28.79 9.91 -4.52
N LEU A 155 28.11 9.02 -3.77
CA LEU A 155 28.22 7.57 -3.95
C LEU A 155 27.73 7.13 -5.35
N ALA A 156 26.62 7.67 -5.82
CA ALA A 156 26.09 7.36 -7.15
C ALA A 156 27.08 7.73 -8.26
N ASN A 157 27.67 8.92 -8.21
CA ASN A 157 28.67 9.38 -9.19
C ASN A 157 29.97 8.55 -9.18
N GLN A 158 30.33 7.95 -8.04
CA GLN A 158 31.47 7.03 -7.96
C GLN A 158 31.16 5.69 -8.64
N CYS A 159 29.91 5.22 -8.54
CA CYS A 159 29.47 3.98 -9.18
C CYS A 159 29.31 4.13 -10.70
N GLU A 160 28.69 5.22 -11.15
CA GLU A 160 28.41 5.50 -12.56
C GLU A 160 28.90 6.91 -12.92
N PRO A 161 30.20 7.10 -13.18
CA PRO A 161 30.73 8.41 -13.55
C PRO A 161 30.11 8.85 -14.87
N GLY A 162 29.55 10.07 -14.90
CA GLY A 162 28.91 10.62 -16.10
C GLY A 162 29.82 10.53 -17.32
N LYS A 163 29.25 10.13 -18.47
CA LYS A 163 29.96 10.15 -19.75
C LYS A 163 30.41 11.59 -20.02
N LYS A 164 31.73 11.80 -20.10
CA LYS A 164 32.34 13.05 -20.57
C LYS A 164 31.88 13.38 -21.98
#